data_AF-A0A6C0GN61-F1
#
_entry.id   AF-A0A6C0GN61-F1
#
_cell.length_a   1.000
_cell.length_b   1.000
_cell.length_c   1.000
_cell.angle_alpha   90.00
_cell.angle_beta   90.00
_cell.angle_gamma   90.00
#
_symmetry.space_group_name_H-M   'P 1'
#
loop_
_entity.id
_entity.type
_entity.pdbx_description
1 polymer ?
#
loop_
_entity_poly.entity_id
_entity_poly.type
_entity_poly.pdbx_seq_one_letter_code
_entity_poly.pdbx_strand_id
1 'polypeptide(L)'
;MMQMTKNTTYWICQFAGWTAYCLNDLVIHSGRFGYSNGLLINAAITIVLGISVTHIYRHIIKKYGWLDLSWSQLVPKIVSCVLLMAIIMVKFFILLDFYTVPDIQQHITPSSIIFFIINWGKLLLLWSGIYLLFQYFERSRKFANNQF
;
A
#
# COMPACT_ATOMS: atom_id res chain seq x y z
N MET A 1 -15.81 27.21 0.41
CA MET A 1 -14.75 26.19 0.25
C MET A 1 -14.94 25.14 1.34
N MET A 2 -15.41 23.94 0.98
CA MET A 2 -15.83 22.93 1.96
C MET A 2 -14.58 22.30 2.61
N GLN A 3 -14.31 22.58 3.89
CA GLN A 3 -13.21 21.92 4.61
C GLN A 3 -13.56 20.44 4.78
N MET A 4 -12.94 19.58 3.96
CA MET A 4 -13.14 18.15 4.09
C MET A 4 -12.55 17.63 5.40
N THR A 5 -13.27 16.73 6.06
CA THR A 5 -12.77 16.11 7.28
C THR A 5 -11.53 15.26 6.97
N LYS A 6 -10.61 15.16 7.92
CA LYS A 6 -9.36 14.40 7.76
C LYS A 6 -9.57 12.94 7.38
N ASN A 7 -10.68 12.36 7.84
CA ASN A 7 -11.07 11.00 7.47
C ASN A 7 -11.50 10.92 6.01
N THR A 8 -12.26 11.90 5.52
CA THR A 8 -12.67 12.00 4.11
C THR A 8 -11.46 12.08 3.19
N THR A 9 -10.51 12.98 3.45
CA THR A 9 -9.29 13.12 2.63
C THR A 9 -8.46 11.84 2.63
N TYR A 10 -8.30 11.18 3.78
CA TYR A 10 -7.61 9.89 3.86
C TYR A 10 -8.27 8.82 2.99
N TRP A 11 -9.59 8.65 3.06
CA TRP A 11 -10.29 7.63 2.28
C TRP A 11 -10.22 7.92 0.79
N ILE A 12 -10.35 9.18 0.38
CA ILE A 12 -10.16 9.59 -1.02
C ILE A 12 -8.76 9.23 -1.50
N CYS A 13 -7.70 9.55 -0.74
CA CYS A 13 -6.34 9.19 -1.10
C CYS A 13 -6.14 7.66 -1.17
N GLN A 14 -6.78 6.89 -0.29
CA GLN A 14 -6.70 5.44 -0.31
C GLN A 14 -7.32 4.86 -1.57
N PHE A 15 -8.58 5.19 -1.85
CA PHE A 15 -9.26 4.69 -3.04
C PHE A 15 -8.58 5.19 -4.30
N ALA A 16 -8.21 6.46 -4.37
CA ALA A 16 -7.52 7.03 -5.54
C ALA A 16 -6.17 6.36 -5.78
N GLY A 17 -5.34 6.18 -4.74
CA GLY A 17 -4.01 5.58 -4.86
C GLY A 17 -4.06 4.12 -5.29
N TRP A 18 -4.88 3.30 -4.63
CA TRP A 18 -5.02 1.88 -4.94
C TRP A 18 -5.67 1.64 -6.30
N THR A 19 -6.67 2.47 -6.67
CA THR A 19 -7.29 2.40 -7.99
C THR A 19 -6.31 2.82 -9.09
N ALA A 20 -5.55 3.91 -8.89
CA ALA A 20 -4.55 4.35 -9.85
C ALA A 20 -3.45 3.30 -10.08
N TYR A 21 -2.98 2.67 -8.99
CA TYR A 21 -2.04 1.56 -9.08
C TYR A 21 -2.61 0.38 -9.88
N CYS A 22 -3.83 -0.07 -9.56
CA CYS A 22 -4.44 -1.20 -10.26
C CYS A 22 -4.78 -0.89 -11.72
N LEU A 23 -5.14 0.35 -12.05
CA LEU A 23 -5.33 0.77 -13.44
C LEU A 23 -4.01 0.72 -14.21
N ASN A 24 -2.91 1.20 -13.61
CA ASN A 24 -1.59 1.10 -14.23
C ASN A 24 -1.18 -0.37 -14.44
N ASP A 25 -1.36 -1.21 -13.42
CA ASP A 25 -1.05 -2.64 -13.50
C ASP A 25 -1.87 -3.36 -14.57
N LEU A 26 -3.16 -3.05 -14.68
CA LEU A 26 -4.06 -3.59 -15.70
C LEU A 26 -3.63 -3.20 -17.12
N VAL A 27 -3.21 -1.95 -17.34
CA VAL A 27 -2.69 -1.49 -18.64
C VAL A 27 -1.41 -2.24 -19.01
N ILE A 28 -0.49 -2.40 -18.06
CA ILE A 28 0.79 -3.11 -18.30
C ILE A 28 0.53 -4.59 -18.59
N HIS A 29 -0.28 -5.26 -17.78
CA HIS A 29 -0.59 -6.68 -17.97
C HIS A 29 -1.38 -6.94 -19.25
N SER A 30 -2.39 -6.13 -19.55
CA SER A 30 -3.17 -6.27 -20.80
C SER A 30 -2.32 -6.03 -22.05
N GLY A 31 -1.39 -5.07 -22.02
CA GLY A 31 -0.46 -4.84 -23.12
C GLY A 31 0.54 -5.97 -23.34
N ARG A 32 0.89 -6.73 -22.29
CA ARG A 32 1.90 -7.79 -22.34
C ARG A 32 1.32 -9.18 -22.60
N PHE A 33 0.16 -9.48 -22.02
CA PHE A 33 -0.44 -10.82 -22.02
C PHE A 33 -1.84 -10.88 -22.64
N GLY A 34 -2.37 -9.74 -23.11
CA GLY A 34 -3.74 -9.62 -23.57
C GLY A 34 -4.72 -9.34 -22.42
N TYR A 35 -5.89 -8.81 -22.78
CA TYR A 35 -6.95 -8.53 -21.81
C TYR A 35 -7.71 -9.81 -21.44
N SER A 36 -7.98 -10.02 -20.15
CA SER A 36 -8.88 -11.05 -19.65
C SER A 36 -9.76 -10.50 -18.54
N ASN A 37 -10.96 -11.06 -18.37
CA ASN A 37 -11.84 -10.69 -17.25
C ASN A 37 -11.21 -11.04 -15.88
N GLY A 38 -10.26 -11.99 -15.84
CA GLY A 38 -9.48 -12.30 -14.65
C GLY A 38 -8.66 -11.12 -14.15
N LEU A 39 -8.16 -10.25 -15.04
CA LEU A 39 -7.41 -9.05 -14.65
C LEU A 39 -8.26 -8.05 -13.87
N LEU A 40 -9.55 -7.91 -14.19
CA LEU A 40 -10.46 -7.03 -13.44
C LEU A 40 -10.74 -7.58 -12.03
N ILE A 41 -10.90 -8.90 -11.91
CA ILE A 41 -11.05 -9.57 -10.61
C ILE A 41 -9.76 -9.38 -9.79
N ASN A 42 -8.59 -9.53 -10.43
CA ASN A 42 -7.29 -9.27 -9.81
C ASN A 42 -7.17 -7.84 -9.27
N ALA A 43 -7.52 -6.85 -10.10
CA ALA A 43 -7.51 -5.44 -9.72
C ALA A 43 -8.44 -5.18 -8.53
N ALA A 44 -9.70 -5.65 -8.58
CA ALA A 44 -10.68 -5.42 -7.51
C ALA A 44 -10.21 -6.00 -6.17
N ILE A 45 -9.69 -7.22 -6.16
CA ILE A 45 -9.19 -7.88 -4.94
C ILE A 45 -7.92 -7.18 -4.43
N THR A 46 -7.04 -6.75 -5.34
CA THR A 46 -5.82 -6.00 -4.99
C THR A 46 -6.15 -4.67 -4.32
N ILE A 47 -7.18 -3.95 -4.78
CA ILE A 47 -7.65 -2.71 -4.14
C ILE A 47 -8.10 -2.99 -2.71
N VAL A 48 -8.96 -4.00 -2.51
CA VAL A 48 -9.49 -4.35 -1.19
C VAL A 48 -8.36 -4.76 -0.24
N LEU A 49 -7.43 -5.60 -0.70
CA LEU A 49 -6.28 -6.04 0.10
C LEU A 49 -5.35 -4.87 0.42
N GLY A 50 -5.01 -4.04 -0.56
CA GLY A 50 -4.13 -2.89 -0.39
C GLY A 50 -4.68 -1.89 0.63
N ILE A 51 -5.98 -1.57 0.53
CA ILE A 51 -6.67 -0.73 1.50
C ILE A 51 -6.65 -1.38 2.88
N SER A 52 -6.97 -2.67 2.99
CA SER A 52 -7.02 -3.39 4.27
C SER A 52 -5.66 -3.39 4.97
N VAL A 53 -4.60 -3.75 4.26
CA VAL A 53 -3.24 -3.84 4.78
C VAL A 53 -2.74 -2.47 5.24
N THR A 54 -2.91 -1.43 4.41
CA THR A 54 -2.50 -0.07 4.78
C THR A 54 -3.35 0.55 5.89
N HIS A 55 -4.63 0.19 5.97
CA HIS A 55 -5.50 0.62 7.06
C HIS A 55 -5.10 0.00 8.39
N ILE A 56 -4.78 -1.31 8.41
CA ILE A 56 -4.26 -1.99 9.60
C ILE A 56 -2.93 -1.37 10.03
N TYR A 57 -2.02 -1.12 9.08
CA TYR A 57 -0.75 -0.45 9.37
C TYR A 57 -0.95 0.95 9.97
N ARG A 58 -1.87 1.75 9.43
CA ARG A 58 -2.26 3.04 10.02
C ARG A 58 -2.77 2.89 11.46
N HIS A 59 -3.60 1.88 11.72
CA HIS A 59 -4.11 1.61 13.05
C HIS A 59 -2.98 1.27 14.03
N ILE A 60 -2.02 0.44 13.62
CA ILE A 60 -0.82 0.09 14.41
C ILE A 60 -0.01 1.35 14.75
N ILE A 61 0.31 2.19 13.77
CA ILE A 61 1.07 3.45 14.00
C ILE A 61 0.39 4.30 15.07
N LYS A 62 -0.93 4.47 14.97
CA LYS A 62 -1.70 5.31 15.89
C LYS A 62 -1.82 4.69 17.28
N LYS A 63 -2.14 3.40 17.35
CA LYS A 63 -2.35 2.67 18.62
C LYS A 63 -1.09 2.67 19.49
N TYR A 64 0.08 2.54 18.86
CA TYR A 64 1.35 2.47 19.57
C TYR A 64 2.12 3.81 19.60
N GLY A 65 1.51 4.91 19.16
CA GLY A 65 2.11 6.25 19.24
C GLY A 65 3.46 6.36 18.51
N TRP A 66 3.63 5.69 17.38
CA TRP A 66 4.96 5.61 16.74
C TRP A 66 5.55 6.95 16.33
N LEU A 67 4.71 7.95 16.11
CA LEU A 67 5.12 9.30 15.76
C LEU A 67 5.81 10.03 16.94
N ASP A 68 5.73 9.50 18.16
CA ASP A 68 6.40 10.02 19.36
C ASP A 68 7.76 9.36 19.60
N LEU A 69 8.12 8.34 18.79
CA LEU A 69 9.40 7.66 18.86
C LEU A 69 10.49 8.47 18.15
N SER A 70 11.74 8.28 18.58
CA SER A 70 12.90 8.82 17.85
C SER A 70 13.07 8.13 16.49
N TRP A 71 13.72 8.82 15.55
CA TRP A 71 13.97 8.30 14.20
C TRP A 71 14.66 6.93 14.21
N SER A 72 15.61 6.71 15.13
CA SER A 72 16.34 5.44 15.24
C SER A 72 15.46 4.26 15.66
N GLN A 73 14.34 4.52 16.36
CA GLN A 73 13.37 3.50 16.75
C GLN A 73 12.23 3.36 15.74
N LEU A 74 11.89 4.44 15.04
CA LEU A 74 10.77 4.50 14.10
C LEU A 74 11.10 3.80 12.77
N VAL A 75 12.27 4.10 12.18
CA VAL A 75 12.70 3.54 10.89
C VAL A 75 12.70 2.00 10.87
N PRO A 76 13.33 1.29 11.82
CA PRO A 76 13.35 -0.18 11.77
C PRO A 76 11.95 -0.79 11.91
N LYS A 77 11.04 -0.15 12.66
CA LYS A 77 9.63 -0.59 12.77
C LYS A 77 8.88 -0.42 11.45
N ILE A 78 9.08 0.71 10.77
CA ILE A 78 8.47 0.96 9.44
C ILE A 78 8.98 -0.07 8.43
N VAL A 79 10.29 -0.26 8.35
CA VAL A 79 10.90 -1.22 7.40
C VAL A 79 10.39 -2.63 7.66
N SER A 80 10.32 -3.05 8.94
CA SER A 80 9.79 -4.36 9.31
C SER A 80 8.32 -4.53 8.92
N CYS A 81 7.48 -3.52 9.16
CA CYS A 81 6.08 -3.56 8.75
C CYS A 81 5.92 -3.54 7.23
N VAL A 82 6.69 -2.72 6.51
CA VAL A 82 6.67 -2.69 5.04
C VAL A 82 7.04 -4.04 4.47
N LEU A 83 8.07 -4.70 5.01
CA LEU A 83 8.47 -6.04 4.59
C LEU A 83 7.34 -7.05 4.86
N LEU A 84 6.75 -7.03 6.06
CA LEU A 84 5.63 -7.92 6.40
C LEU A 84 4.42 -7.70 5.48
N MET A 85 4.04 -6.45 5.24
CA MET A 85 2.97 -6.08 4.33
C MET A 85 3.27 -6.55 2.90
N ALA A 86 4.50 -6.36 2.41
CA ALA A 86 4.91 -6.81 1.09
C ALA A 86 4.81 -8.35 0.96
N ILE A 87 5.25 -9.11 1.96
CA ILE A 87 5.11 -10.56 1.98
C ILE A 87 3.64 -10.98 1.92
N ILE A 88 2.76 -10.31 2.68
CA ILE A 88 1.31 -10.56 2.63
C ILE A 88 0.77 -10.31 1.22
N MET A 89 1.10 -9.15 0.62
CA MET A 89 0.64 -8.81 -0.73
C MET A 89 1.12 -9.82 -1.78
N VAL A 90 2.39 -10.23 -1.73
CA VAL A 90 2.95 -11.24 -2.66
C VAL A 90 2.25 -12.58 -2.52
N LYS A 91 2.00 -13.04 -1.28
CA LYS A 91 1.30 -14.30 -1.04
C LYS A 91 -0.10 -14.29 -1.66
N PHE A 92 -0.85 -13.21 -1.47
CA PHE A 92 -2.19 -13.08 -2.05
C PHE A 92 -2.16 -12.90 -3.55
N PHE A 93 -1.20 -12.14 -4.09
CA PHE A 93 -1.00 -11.96 -5.52
C PHE A 93 -0.76 -13.30 -6.22
N ILE A 94 0.18 -14.10 -5.73
CA ILE A 94 0.46 -15.45 -6.26
C ILE A 94 -0.77 -16.36 -6.15
N LEU A 95 -1.46 -16.33 -5.00
CA LEU A 95 -2.66 -17.14 -4.80
C LEU A 95 -3.75 -16.75 -5.82
N LEU A 96 -3.88 -15.47 -6.13
CA LEU A 96 -4.91 -14.96 -7.00
C LEU A 96 -4.62 -15.28 -8.47
N ASP A 97 -3.38 -15.07 -8.90
CA ASP A 97 -2.94 -15.39 -10.25
C ASP A 97 -3.06 -16.89 -10.56
N PHE A 98 -2.89 -17.75 -9.56
CA PHE A 98 -3.12 -19.19 -9.70
C PHE A 98 -4.55 -19.51 -10.19
N TYR A 99 -5.55 -18.71 -9.80
CA TYR A 99 -6.95 -18.90 -10.19
C TYR A 99 -7.36 -18.10 -11.42
N THR A 100 -6.72 -16.96 -11.70
CA THR A 100 -7.18 -16.03 -12.74
C THR A 100 -6.37 -16.08 -14.02
N VAL A 101 -5.14 -16.61 -14.00
CA VAL A 101 -4.25 -16.68 -15.16
C VAL A 101 -3.73 -18.12 -15.31
N PRO A 102 -4.36 -18.94 -16.18
CA PRO A 102 -3.79 -20.23 -16.58
C PRO A 102 -2.38 -20.00 -17.14
N ASP A 103 -1.41 -20.84 -16.76
CA ASP A 103 0.03 -20.82 -17.14
C ASP A 103 1.02 -19.97 -16.31
N ILE A 104 0.59 -19.16 -15.34
CA ILE A 104 1.55 -18.38 -14.52
C ILE A 104 2.48 -19.26 -13.66
N GLN A 105 2.02 -20.45 -13.29
CA GLN A 105 2.73 -21.37 -12.40
C GLN A 105 4.13 -21.74 -12.93
N GLN A 106 4.31 -21.75 -14.25
CA GLN A 106 5.59 -22.08 -14.89
C GLN A 106 6.64 -20.97 -14.76
N HIS A 107 6.25 -19.77 -14.30
CA HIS A 107 7.12 -18.59 -14.20
C HIS A 107 7.40 -18.15 -12.75
N ILE A 108 6.86 -18.87 -11.75
CA ILE A 108 7.13 -18.57 -10.34
C ILE A 108 8.44 -19.27 -9.93
N THR A 109 9.49 -18.47 -9.80
CA THR A 109 10.81 -18.90 -9.32
C THR A 109 11.13 -18.19 -8.01
N PRO A 110 12.05 -18.71 -7.16
CA PRO A 110 12.45 -18.02 -5.94
C PRO A 110 12.95 -16.57 -6.18
N SER A 111 13.60 -16.32 -7.32
CA SER A 111 14.04 -14.98 -7.71
C SER A 111 12.88 -14.06 -8.08
N SER A 112 11.82 -14.56 -8.72
CA SER A 112 10.63 -13.76 -9.01
C SER A 112 9.87 -13.38 -7.74
N ILE A 113 9.82 -14.25 -6.73
CA ILE A 113 9.25 -13.92 -5.41
C ILE A 113 9.98 -12.75 -4.77
N ILE A 114 11.32 -12.77 -4.75
CA ILE A 114 12.12 -11.66 -4.22
C ILE A 114 11.84 -10.37 -5.00
N PHE A 115 11.76 -10.46 -6.33
CA PHE A 115 11.42 -9.32 -7.18
C PHE A 115 10.03 -8.75 -6.83
N PHE A 116 9.02 -9.60 -6.62
CA PHE A 116 7.69 -9.16 -6.21
C PHE A 116 7.69 -8.52 -4.83
N ILE A 117 8.42 -9.08 -3.85
CA ILE A 117 8.55 -8.49 -2.51
C ILE A 117 9.17 -7.10 -2.61
N ILE A 118 10.22 -6.93 -3.43
CA ILE A 118 10.86 -5.62 -3.63
C ILE A 118 9.89 -4.63 -4.28
N ASN A 119 9.12 -5.04 -5.29
CA ASN A 119 8.15 -4.15 -5.94
C ASN A 119 7.03 -3.72 -5.00
N TRP A 120 6.43 -4.65 -4.27
CA TRP A 120 5.43 -4.35 -3.25
C TRP A 120 6.01 -3.49 -2.13
N GLY A 121 7.23 -3.80 -1.70
CA GLY A 121 7.97 -3.05 -0.69
C GLY A 121 8.17 -1.59 -1.09
N LYS A 122 8.59 -1.31 -2.33
CA LYS A 122 8.75 0.07 -2.84
C LYS A 122 7.44 0.86 -2.79
N LEU A 123 6.35 0.26 -3.26
CA LEU A 123 5.02 0.90 -3.27
C LEU A 123 4.55 1.19 -1.83
N LEU A 124 4.66 0.22 -0.94
CA LEU A 124 4.22 0.34 0.45
C LEU A 124 5.12 1.28 1.27
N LEU A 125 6.42 1.33 0.96
CA LEU A 125 7.35 2.29 1.56
C LEU A 125 7.00 3.72 1.14
N LEU A 126 6.69 3.93 -0.15
CA LEU A 126 6.23 5.22 -0.67
C LEU A 126 4.95 5.66 0.03
N TRP A 127 3.96 4.77 0.12
CA TRP A 127 2.71 5.03 0.85
C TRP A 127 2.98 5.40 2.32
N SER A 128 3.86 4.65 2.99
CA SER A 128 4.23 4.89 4.39
C SER A 128 4.91 6.24 4.58
N GLY A 129 5.83 6.60 3.68
CA GLY A 129 6.51 7.90 3.68
C GLY A 129 5.53 9.06 3.52
N ILE A 130 4.64 9.00 2.54
CA ILE A 130 3.59 10.01 2.31
C ILE A 130 2.72 10.15 3.57
N TYR A 131 2.30 9.03 4.16
CA TYR A 131 1.49 9.05 5.38
C TYR A 131 2.22 9.72 6.55
N LEU A 132 3.48 9.37 6.79
CA LEU A 132 4.28 9.93 7.88
C LEU A 132 4.54 11.42 7.68
N LEU A 133 4.88 11.85 6.46
CA LEU A 133 5.05 13.27 6.12
C LEU A 133 3.76 14.05 6.39
N PHE A 134 2.62 13.54 5.94
CA PHE A 134 1.32 14.16 6.18
C PHE A 134 1.03 14.31 7.69
N GLN A 135 1.27 13.26 8.47
CA GLN A 135 1.08 13.29 9.92
C GLN A 135 2.03 14.26 10.62
N TYR A 136 3.29 14.32 10.18
CA TYR A 136 4.28 15.25 10.70
C TYR A 136 3.85 16.71 10.47
N PHE A 137 3.49 17.06 9.24
CA PHE A 137 2.96 18.40 8.92
C PHE A 137 1.69 18.74 9.69
N GLU A 138 0.80 17.76 9.91
CA GLU A 138 -0.38 17.98 10.74
C GLU A 138 -0.03 18.28 12.20
N ARG A 139 0.95 17.56 12.77
CA ARG A 139 1.42 17.83 14.14
C ARG A 139 2.00 19.23 14.23
N SER A 140 2.89 19.62 13.32
CA SER A 140 3.50 20.95 13.31
C SER A 140 2.47 22.09 13.22
N ARG A 141 1.42 21.93 12.39
CA ARG A 141 0.32 22.91 12.29
C ARG A 141 -0.48 23.05 13.59
N LYS A 142 -0.76 21.94 14.28
CA LYS A 142 -1.47 21.97 15.57
C LYS A 142 -0.65 22.67 16.65
N PHE A 143 0.65 22.44 16.69
CA PHE A 143 1.53 23.12 17.64
C PHE A 143 1.55 24.63 17.39
N ALA A 144 1.64 25.07 16.12
CA ALA A 144 1.61 26.50 15.78
C ALA A 144 0.29 27.19 16.15
N ASN A 145 -0.86 26.54 15.93
CA ASN A 145 -2.18 27.13 16.23
C ASN A 145 -2.52 27.17 17.72
N ASN A 146 -1.90 26.34 18.57
CA ASN A 146 -2.14 26.32 20.02
C ASN A 146 -1.30 27.37 20.79
N GLN A 147 -0.43 28.12 20.10
CA GLN A 147 0.37 29.20 20.70
C GLN A 147 -0.22 30.60 20.47
N PHE A 148 -1.43 30.68 19.92
CA PHE A 148 -2.24 31.89 19.74
C PHE A 148 -3.63 31.66 20.33
#